data_AF-A0A8H5HAW0-F1
#
_entry.id   AF-A0A8H5HAW0-F1
#
_cell.length_a   1.000
_cell.length_b   1.000
_cell.length_c   1.000
_cell.angle_alpha   90.00
_cell.angle_beta   90.00
_cell.angle_gamma   90.00
#
_symmetry.space_group_name_H-M   'P 1'
#
loop_
_entity.id
_entity.type
_entity.pdbx_description
1 polymer ?
#
loop_
_entity_poly.entity_id
_entity_poly.type
_entity_poly.pdbx_seq_one_letter_code
_entity_poly.pdbx_strand_id
1 'polypeptide(L)'
;MLVASGLLFVAGIKAASAQQVPPFKGEVTLEPGLTIGKCMTAASNTDGAVVTIEPCTYSANQKWTFTGGGVQIFGTKCLDVPSGSTVDGTKLQIWSCTGNNPNQQFSYTRDNRLAWKNKGKCVDLPSGNQASGTRIASYGCTNNNKNQIWNTGYNVNDLPQTSQDNQYGTNKCGTASSQTSNCQNAYLNSAEDFCLFGPPNPDSTIGDTEYEAVSWCTKSGRGTRTIPDGALKGVHFLRTPDYVQVTGVGDLTKLNILKGDAGGELDNRGADGRGNPAGGLVYGNTFGDGTQYHEWTEFISDTEFCFRACTGGDATVNCNHIYDVMGCYWNIPANYGAGVFENCDADNDLPMGVYGTSTWYQGVSPTPPPHPAASSSNCQAIPTVAVTPTKRDLKMRRKVVASAFPGATPM
;
A
#
# COMPACT_ATOMS: atom_id res chain seq x y z
N MET A 1 -31.51 57.49 -15.58
CA MET A 1 -30.39 57.25 -16.50
C MET A 1 -29.12 57.14 -15.66
N LEU A 2 -28.75 55.92 -15.28
CA LEU A 2 -27.37 55.48 -14.99
C LEU A 2 -27.48 53.97 -14.73
N VAL A 3 -27.01 53.17 -15.69
CA VAL A 3 -26.91 51.71 -15.58
C VAL A 3 -25.51 51.42 -15.09
N ALA A 4 -25.36 50.85 -13.89
CA ALA A 4 -24.09 50.31 -13.43
C ALA A 4 -24.05 48.82 -13.78
N SER A 5 -23.28 48.49 -14.82
CA SER A 5 -23.02 47.13 -15.27
C SER A 5 -22.14 46.39 -14.25
N GLY A 6 -22.72 45.46 -13.50
CA GLY A 6 -21.97 44.47 -12.73
C GLY A 6 -21.63 43.28 -13.61
N LEU A 7 -20.38 43.19 -14.06
CA LEU A 7 -19.83 41.95 -14.63
C LEU A 7 -19.67 40.94 -13.47
N LEU A 8 -20.50 39.90 -13.43
CA LEU A 8 -20.18 38.70 -12.66
C LEU A 8 -19.04 37.96 -13.37
N PHE A 9 -17.85 37.98 -12.77
CA PHE A 9 -16.82 36.99 -13.07
C PHE A 9 -17.28 35.65 -12.47
N VAL A 10 -17.91 34.80 -13.28
CA VAL A 10 -18.00 33.37 -12.96
C VAL A 10 -16.61 32.79 -13.23
N ALA A 11 -15.77 32.73 -12.20
CA ALA A 11 -14.58 31.90 -12.23
C ALA A 11 -15.04 30.45 -12.35
N GLY A 12 -15.01 29.91 -13.57
CA GLY A 12 -15.22 28.50 -13.81
C GLY A 12 -14.10 27.73 -13.13
N ILE A 13 -14.37 27.19 -11.93
CA ILE A 13 -13.53 26.17 -11.33
C ILE A 13 -13.72 24.92 -12.20
N LYS A 14 -12.87 24.77 -13.21
CA LYS A 14 -12.59 23.44 -13.75
C LYS A 14 -11.81 22.71 -12.66
N ALA A 15 -12.52 21.99 -11.80
CA ALA A 15 -11.90 20.89 -11.08
C ALA A 15 -11.39 19.94 -12.17
N ALA A 16 -10.08 19.96 -12.44
CA ALA A 16 -9.46 18.85 -13.13
C ALA A 16 -9.68 17.65 -12.21
N SER A 17 -10.62 16.77 -12.54
CA SER A 17 -10.73 15.48 -11.86
C SER A 17 -9.34 14.86 -11.89
N ALA A 18 -8.73 14.62 -10.73
CA ALA A 18 -7.45 13.95 -10.66
C ALA A 18 -7.59 12.65 -11.46
N GLN A 19 -6.80 12.52 -12.53
CA GLN A 19 -6.84 11.32 -13.38
C GLN A 19 -6.19 10.12 -12.69
N GLN A 20 -5.80 10.28 -11.42
CA GLN A 20 -5.11 9.30 -10.62
C GLN A 20 -5.38 9.60 -9.15
N VAL A 21 -5.91 8.62 -8.41
CA VAL A 21 -6.19 8.73 -6.98
C VAL A 21 -5.78 7.41 -6.29
N PRO A 22 -4.80 7.42 -5.37
CA PRO A 22 -3.93 8.53 -4.97
C PRO A 22 -2.94 8.99 -6.07
N PRO A 23 -2.37 10.20 -5.96
CA PRO A 23 -1.34 10.70 -6.86
C PRO A 23 0.04 10.09 -6.53
N PHE A 24 0.40 9.00 -7.19
CA PHE A 24 1.75 8.42 -7.17
C PHE A 24 2.75 9.25 -7.98
N LYS A 25 3.97 9.36 -7.46
CA LYS A 25 5.10 10.05 -8.09
C LYS A 25 6.12 9.09 -8.66
N GLY A 26 6.76 9.49 -9.76
CA GLY A 26 7.85 8.75 -10.36
C GLY A 26 7.39 7.44 -11.01
N GLU A 27 8.34 6.52 -11.17
CA GLU A 27 8.10 5.20 -11.75
C GLU A 27 7.51 4.26 -10.70
N VAL A 28 6.41 3.58 -11.05
CA VAL A 28 5.73 2.58 -10.23
C VAL A 28 5.65 1.24 -10.94
N THR A 29 5.44 0.18 -10.18
CA THR A 29 4.92 -1.08 -10.70
C THR A 29 3.39 -1.08 -10.69
N LEU A 30 2.81 -1.89 -11.57
CA LEU A 30 1.37 -2.18 -11.62
C LEU A 30 1.19 -3.69 -11.49
N GLU A 31 0.67 -4.14 -10.36
CA GLU A 31 0.49 -5.56 -10.05
C GLU A 31 -0.98 -5.93 -10.10
N PRO A 32 -1.40 -7.04 -10.71
CA PRO A 32 -2.81 -7.45 -10.65
C PRO A 32 -3.19 -7.76 -9.20
N GLY A 33 -4.27 -7.18 -8.69
CA GLY A 33 -4.66 -7.34 -7.28
C GLY A 33 -4.96 -8.79 -6.85
N LEU A 34 -5.19 -9.68 -7.80
CA LEU A 34 -5.40 -11.12 -7.58
C LEU A 34 -4.13 -11.91 -7.23
N THR A 35 -2.95 -11.35 -7.47
CA THR A 35 -1.65 -12.03 -7.29
C THR A 35 -0.64 -11.09 -6.67
N ILE A 36 0.39 -11.68 -6.08
CA ILE A 36 1.55 -10.95 -5.57
C ILE A 36 2.75 -11.31 -6.44
N GLY A 37 3.67 -10.36 -6.64
CA GLY A 37 4.96 -10.63 -7.30
C GLY A 37 4.87 -10.78 -8.82
N LYS A 38 3.76 -10.33 -9.43
CA LYS A 38 3.63 -10.19 -10.90
C LYS A 38 3.29 -8.77 -11.29
N CYS A 39 3.96 -8.29 -12.32
CA CYS A 39 3.92 -6.90 -12.77
C CYS A 39 3.43 -6.82 -14.21
N MET A 40 2.64 -5.79 -14.51
CA MET A 40 2.30 -5.37 -15.86
C MET A 40 3.58 -5.06 -16.62
N THR A 41 3.81 -5.79 -17.71
CA THR A 41 5.07 -5.83 -18.43
C THR A 41 4.85 -5.56 -19.91
N ALA A 42 5.60 -4.62 -20.47
CA ALA A 42 5.71 -4.45 -21.92
C ALA A 42 6.76 -5.42 -22.48
N ALA A 43 6.41 -6.13 -23.57
CA ALA A 43 7.32 -7.14 -24.15
C ALA A 43 8.59 -6.54 -24.77
N SER A 44 8.53 -5.29 -25.27
CA SER A 44 9.65 -4.57 -25.88
C SER A 44 9.35 -3.06 -25.92
N ASN A 45 10.34 -2.23 -26.27
CA ASN A 45 10.15 -0.79 -26.54
C ASN A 45 9.85 -0.52 -28.03
N THR A 46 8.82 -1.17 -28.57
CA THR A 46 8.36 -0.98 -29.95
C THR A 46 6.85 -0.75 -29.98
N ASP A 47 6.39 0.04 -30.94
CA ASP A 47 4.93 0.25 -31.12
C ASP A 47 4.24 -1.07 -31.41
N GLY A 48 3.12 -1.31 -30.74
CA GLY A 48 2.37 -2.56 -30.82
C GLY A 48 2.91 -3.68 -29.94
N ALA A 49 3.96 -3.44 -29.15
CA ALA A 49 4.43 -4.44 -28.19
C ALA A 49 3.32 -4.80 -27.20
N VAL A 50 3.16 -6.10 -26.98
CA VAL A 50 2.09 -6.64 -26.14
C VAL A 50 2.34 -6.32 -24.68
N VAL A 51 1.24 -6.19 -23.93
CA VAL A 51 1.26 -5.99 -22.47
C VAL A 51 0.79 -7.27 -21.78
N THR A 52 1.64 -7.85 -20.95
CA THR A 52 1.41 -9.11 -20.21
C THR A 52 1.61 -8.92 -18.71
N ILE A 53 1.27 -9.94 -17.92
CA ILE A 53 1.78 -10.07 -16.55
C ILE A 53 3.00 -10.99 -16.55
N GLU A 54 4.07 -10.59 -15.87
CA GLU A 54 5.29 -11.38 -15.70
C GLU A 54 5.77 -11.29 -14.24
N PRO A 55 6.64 -12.19 -13.76
CA PRO A 55 7.30 -12.00 -12.46
C PRO A 55 7.92 -10.61 -12.36
N CYS A 56 7.75 -9.94 -11.22
CA CYS A 56 8.33 -8.62 -11.01
C CYS A 56 9.87 -8.71 -11.01
N THR A 57 10.49 -8.12 -12.02
CA THR A 57 11.93 -7.92 -12.16
C THR A 57 12.33 -6.47 -11.87
N TYR A 58 11.35 -5.55 -11.83
CA TYR A 58 11.53 -4.12 -11.64
C TYR A 58 12.43 -3.47 -12.73
N SER A 59 12.52 -4.12 -13.89
CA SER A 59 13.23 -3.59 -15.07
C SER A 59 12.42 -2.49 -15.75
N ALA A 60 13.05 -1.70 -16.62
CA ALA A 60 12.43 -0.55 -17.29
C ALA A 60 11.12 -0.88 -18.04
N ASN A 61 10.92 -2.14 -18.44
CA ASN A 61 9.69 -2.61 -19.10
C ASN A 61 8.55 -2.99 -18.14
N GLN A 62 8.71 -2.75 -16.84
CA GLN A 62 7.69 -2.92 -15.79
C GLN A 62 7.50 -1.64 -14.97
N LYS A 63 8.21 -0.57 -15.34
CA LYS A 63 8.19 0.72 -14.66
C LYS A 63 7.31 1.69 -15.44
N TRP A 64 6.20 2.06 -14.83
CA TRP A 64 5.16 2.90 -15.40
C TRP A 64 5.11 4.25 -14.71
N THR A 65 4.77 5.31 -15.43
CA THR A 65 4.59 6.65 -14.89
C THR A 65 3.23 7.18 -15.29
N PHE A 66 2.49 7.75 -14.35
CA PHE A 66 1.24 8.44 -14.66
C PHE A 66 1.53 9.89 -15.08
N THR A 67 1.12 10.27 -16.28
CA THR A 67 1.39 11.62 -16.83
C THR A 67 0.21 12.15 -17.65
N GLY A 68 -0.51 13.15 -17.13
CA GLY A 68 -1.60 13.82 -17.86
C GLY A 68 -2.65 12.85 -18.43
N GLY A 69 -2.91 11.75 -17.71
CA GLY A 69 -3.88 10.71 -18.08
C GLY A 69 -3.30 9.58 -18.90
N GLY A 70 -2.05 9.70 -19.34
CA GLY A 70 -1.28 8.60 -19.87
C GLY A 70 -0.74 7.69 -18.77
N VAL A 71 -0.66 6.39 -19.07
CA VAL A 71 0.12 5.41 -18.30
C VAL A 71 1.35 5.11 -19.16
N GLN A 72 2.42 5.84 -18.88
CA GLN A 72 3.62 5.90 -19.70
C GLN A 72 4.65 4.83 -19.29
N ILE A 73 5.44 4.36 -20.24
CA ILE A 73 6.54 3.42 -20.07
C ILE A 73 7.68 3.78 -21.04
N PHE A 74 8.93 3.50 -20.65
CA PHE A 74 10.14 3.89 -21.41
C PHE A 74 10.24 5.40 -21.71
N GLY A 75 9.50 6.25 -20.99
CA GLY A 75 9.47 7.71 -21.17
C GLY A 75 8.86 8.21 -22.49
N THR A 76 8.47 7.33 -23.41
CA THR A 76 7.98 7.71 -24.75
C THR A 76 6.80 6.87 -25.26
N LYS A 77 6.48 5.77 -24.58
CA LYS A 77 5.39 4.86 -24.93
C LYS A 77 4.29 4.94 -23.88
N CYS A 78 3.06 4.73 -24.28
CA CYS A 78 1.89 4.80 -23.43
C CYS A 78 1.10 3.49 -23.57
N LEU A 79 0.47 3.03 -22.48
CA LEU A 79 -0.56 2.01 -22.53
C LEU A 79 -1.63 2.47 -23.54
N ASP A 80 -2.00 1.57 -24.44
CA ASP A 80 -2.82 1.91 -25.61
C ASP A 80 -3.86 0.83 -25.86
N VAL A 81 -5.08 1.26 -26.16
CA VAL A 81 -6.14 0.40 -26.69
C VAL A 81 -6.02 0.40 -28.23
N PRO A 82 -5.63 -0.72 -28.87
CA PRO A 82 -5.39 -0.76 -30.30
C PRO A 82 -6.60 -0.27 -31.10
N SER A 83 -6.37 0.68 -31.99
CA SER A 83 -7.40 1.29 -32.86
C SER A 83 -8.61 1.88 -32.13
N GLY A 84 -8.53 2.09 -30.80
CA GLY A 84 -9.66 2.56 -30.00
C GLY A 84 -10.84 1.58 -29.96
N SER A 85 -10.58 0.28 -30.08
CA SER A 85 -11.62 -0.76 -30.03
C SER A 85 -12.29 -0.82 -28.66
N THR A 86 -13.62 -0.75 -28.63
CA THR A 86 -14.45 -0.93 -27.43
C THR A 86 -14.97 -2.36 -27.27
N VAL A 87 -14.45 -3.32 -28.05
CA VAL A 87 -14.82 -4.73 -27.94
C VAL A 87 -14.18 -5.32 -26.69
N ASP A 88 -14.96 -6.03 -25.88
CA ASP A 88 -14.45 -6.75 -24.71
C ASP A 88 -13.41 -7.79 -25.11
N GLY A 89 -12.33 -7.88 -24.33
CA GLY A 89 -11.20 -8.74 -24.63
C GLY A 89 -10.20 -8.17 -25.62
N THR A 90 -10.34 -6.91 -26.05
CA THR A 90 -9.32 -6.20 -26.83
C THR A 90 -8.00 -6.21 -26.06
N LYS A 91 -6.98 -6.88 -26.60
CA LYS A 91 -5.67 -6.99 -25.96
C LYS A 91 -4.95 -5.65 -26.00
N LEU A 92 -4.43 -5.22 -24.86
CA LEU A 92 -3.70 -3.96 -24.76
C LEU A 92 -2.30 -4.09 -25.38
N GLN A 93 -1.78 -2.94 -25.78
CA GLN A 93 -0.43 -2.77 -26.29
C GLN A 93 0.21 -1.53 -25.69
N ILE A 94 1.47 -1.28 -26.02
CA ILE A 94 2.06 0.04 -25.89
C ILE A 94 2.19 0.70 -27.27
N TRP A 95 2.11 2.03 -27.29
CA TRP A 95 2.29 2.81 -28.50
C TRP A 95 2.93 4.16 -28.17
N SER A 96 3.59 4.78 -29.14
CA SER A 96 4.14 6.13 -29.03
C SER A 96 3.11 7.07 -28.40
N CYS A 97 3.50 7.71 -27.29
CA CYS A 97 2.64 8.64 -26.57
C CYS A 97 2.28 9.80 -27.49
N THR A 98 0.99 10.05 -27.66
CA THR A 98 0.49 11.18 -28.44
C THR A 98 -0.43 12.02 -27.56
N GLY A 99 -0.17 13.33 -27.49
CA GLY A 99 -0.93 14.25 -26.65
C GLY A 99 -2.43 14.19 -26.94
N ASN A 100 -3.25 14.03 -25.89
CA ASN A 100 -4.71 13.90 -25.96
C ASN A 100 -5.25 12.75 -26.83
N ASN A 101 -4.44 11.75 -27.18
CA ASN A 101 -4.94 10.57 -27.90
C ASN A 101 -5.92 9.79 -27.01
N PRO A 102 -7.22 9.70 -27.36
CA PRO A 102 -8.22 9.05 -26.51
C PRO A 102 -7.91 7.59 -26.20
N ASN A 103 -7.14 6.88 -27.04
CA ASN A 103 -6.79 5.47 -26.83
C ASN A 103 -5.79 5.25 -25.68
N GLN A 104 -5.14 6.32 -25.24
CA GLN A 104 -4.04 6.33 -24.26
C GLN A 104 -4.41 7.09 -22.98
N GLN A 105 -5.72 7.32 -22.74
CA GLN A 105 -6.21 8.14 -21.64
C GLN A 105 -6.90 7.26 -20.60
N PHE A 106 -6.21 6.99 -19.50
CA PHE A 106 -6.72 6.20 -18.38
C PHE A 106 -6.89 7.08 -17.15
N SER A 107 -7.77 6.65 -16.26
CA SER A 107 -7.90 7.17 -14.92
C SER A 107 -7.63 6.06 -13.92
N TYR A 108 -6.67 6.26 -13.02
CA TYR A 108 -6.47 5.36 -11.90
C TYR A 108 -7.40 5.76 -10.76
N THR A 109 -8.37 4.90 -10.46
CA THR A 109 -9.46 5.20 -9.55
C THR A 109 -9.12 4.79 -8.12
N ARG A 110 -9.86 5.37 -7.16
CA ARG A 110 -9.72 5.06 -5.72
C ARG A 110 -9.90 3.58 -5.39
N ASP A 111 -10.63 2.83 -6.21
CA ASP A 111 -10.80 1.38 -6.07
C ASP A 111 -9.78 0.57 -6.91
N ASN A 112 -8.60 1.14 -7.17
CA ASN A 112 -7.47 0.52 -7.87
C ASN A 112 -7.78 0.02 -9.29
N ARG A 113 -8.69 0.68 -10.03
CA ARG A 113 -8.93 0.34 -11.45
C ARG A 113 -8.23 1.33 -12.36
N LEU A 114 -7.68 0.82 -13.47
CA LEU A 114 -7.29 1.64 -14.60
C LEU A 114 -8.47 1.74 -15.58
N ALA A 115 -9.28 2.79 -15.41
CA ALA A 115 -10.46 3.04 -16.23
C ALA A 115 -10.11 3.82 -17.50
N TRP A 116 -10.45 3.29 -18.67
CA TRP A 116 -10.32 3.98 -19.94
C TRP A 116 -11.31 5.15 -20.03
N LYS A 117 -10.77 6.36 -20.14
CA LYS A 117 -11.50 7.62 -19.94
C LYS A 117 -12.72 7.73 -20.85
N ASN A 118 -13.90 7.86 -20.25
CA ASN A 118 -15.19 8.01 -20.92
C ASN A 118 -15.58 6.85 -21.86
N LYS A 119 -15.03 5.65 -21.66
CA LYS A 119 -15.35 4.46 -22.49
C LYS A 119 -16.07 3.35 -21.74
N GLY A 120 -16.19 3.43 -20.41
CA GLY A 120 -16.80 2.39 -19.59
C GLY A 120 -16.02 1.06 -19.62
N LYS A 121 -14.72 1.12 -19.95
CA LYS A 121 -13.82 -0.03 -20.01
C LYS A 121 -12.70 0.11 -19.00
N CYS A 122 -12.27 -0.99 -18.41
CA CYS A 122 -11.20 -1.07 -17.44
C CYS A 122 -10.13 -2.04 -17.94
N VAL A 123 -8.87 -1.78 -17.56
CA VAL A 123 -7.78 -2.76 -17.74
C VAL A 123 -8.11 -3.99 -16.92
N ASP A 124 -8.03 -5.16 -17.53
CA ASP A 124 -8.55 -6.42 -17.00
C ASP A 124 -7.53 -7.54 -17.22
N LEU A 125 -7.35 -8.37 -16.19
CA LEU A 125 -6.66 -9.65 -16.26
C LEU A 125 -7.65 -10.73 -16.73
N PRO A 126 -7.62 -11.15 -18.01
CA PRO A 126 -8.74 -11.89 -18.59
C PRO A 126 -8.95 -13.23 -17.90
N SER A 127 -10.20 -13.49 -17.52
CA SER A 127 -10.61 -14.68 -16.75
C SER A 127 -9.86 -14.86 -15.42
N GLY A 128 -9.24 -13.79 -14.89
CA GLY A 128 -8.40 -13.86 -13.69
C GLY A 128 -7.17 -14.75 -13.88
N ASN A 129 -6.72 -15.00 -15.11
CA ASN A 129 -5.61 -15.92 -15.37
C ASN A 129 -4.29 -15.33 -14.87
N GLN A 130 -3.79 -15.86 -13.75
CA GLN A 130 -2.57 -15.40 -13.11
C GLN A 130 -1.30 -15.98 -13.73
N ALA A 131 -1.36 -16.77 -14.81
CA ALA A 131 -0.16 -17.33 -15.46
C ALA A 131 0.72 -16.23 -16.06
N SER A 132 2.04 -16.38 -15.93
CA SER A 132 3.00 -15.47 -16.58
C SER A 132 2.83 -15.54 -18.11
N GLY A 133 2.97 -14.40 -18.79
CA GLY A 133 2.66 -14.26 -20.22
C GLY A 133 1.18 -14.02 -20.54
N THR A 134 0.28 -14.01 -19.55
CA THR A 134 -1.13 -13.69 -19.79
C THR A 134 -1.26 -12.27 -20.35
N ARG A 135 -1.81 -12.15 -21.57
CA ARG A 135 -2.05 -10.85 -22.22
C ARG A 135 -3.21 -10.11 -21.58
N ILE A 136 -2.91 -8.92 -21.09
CA ILE A 136 -3.85 -7.98 -20.48
C ILE A 136 -4.80 -7.45 -21.56
N ALA A 137 -6.07 -7.24 -21.19
CA ALA A 137 -7.10 -6.76 -22.09
C ALA A 137 -7.89 -5.60 -21.50
N SER A 138 -8.77 -5.00 -22.29
CA SER A 138 -9.83 -4.16 -21.78
C SER A 138 -11.17 -4.91 -21.74
N TYR A 139 -11.92 -4.71 -20.67
CA TYR A 139 -13.28 -5.22 -20.48
C TYR A 139 -14.19 -4.14 -19.90
N GLY A 140 -15.52 -4.32 -19.99
CA GLY A 140 -16.48 -3.47 -19.28
C GLY A 140 -16.12 -3.31 -17.80
N CYS A 141 -16.06 -2.07 -17.32
CA CYS A 141 -15.81 -1.81 -15.89
C CYS A 141 -16.96 -2.41 -15.06
N THR A 142 -16.61 -3.20 -14.05
CA THR A 142 -17.57 -3.86 -13.17
C THR A 142 -17.16 -3.68 -11.72
N ASN A 143 -18.15 -3.52 -10.82
CA ASN A 143 -17.89 -3.41 -9.39
C ASN A 143 -17.53 -4.79 -8.83
N ASN A 144 -16.67 -4.83 -7.81
CA ASN A 144 -16.22 -6.06 -7.15
C ASN A 144 -15.57 -7.08 -8.08
N ASN A 145 -15.14 -6.67 -9.28
CA ASN A 145 -14.40 -7.52 -10.20
C ASN A 145 -12.91 -7.44 -9.90
N LYS A 146 -12.41 -8.47 -9.21
CA LYS A 146 -11.00 -8.60 -8.81
C LYS A 146 -10.04 -8.64 -10.00
N ASN A 147 -10.49 -9.03 -11.19
CA ASN A 147 -9.67 -9.04 -12.41
C ASN A 147 -9.27 -7.62 -12.86
N GLN A 148 -9.99 -6.59 -12.41
CA GLN A 148 -9.81 -5.20 -12.83
C GLN A 148 -9.02 -4.36 -11.82
N ILE A 149 -8.56 -4.99 -10.74
CA ILE A 149 -7.78 -4.38 -9.69
C ILE A 149 -6.30 -4.43 -10.08
N TRP A 150 -5.64 -3.27 -10.02
CA TRP A 150 -4.22 -3.09 -10.32
C TRP A 150 -3.58 -2.33 -9.17
N ASN A 151 -2.85 -3.03 -8.32
CA ASN A 151 -2.11 -2.44 -7.23
C ASN A 151 -0.88 -1.69 -7.76
N THR A 152 -0.80 -0.42 -7.43
CA THR A 152 0.32 0.47 -7.78
C THR A 152 1.30 0.57 -6.62
N GLY A 153 2.61 0.43 -6.88
CA GLY A 153 3.60 0.55 -5.82
C GLY A 153 5.04 0.69 -6.28
N TYR A 154 5.95 0.49 -5.35
CA TYR A 154 7.37 0.72 -5.49
C TYR A 154 8.14 -0.50 -5.02
N ASN A 155 9.30 -0.73 -5.63
CA ASN A 155 10.28 -1.67 -5.10
C ASN A 155 10.89 -1.09 -3.82
N VAL A 156 10.86 -1.85 -2.72
CA VAL A 156 11.47 -1.46 -1.44
C VAL A 156 12.95 -1.05 -1.55
N ASN A 157 13.65 -1.52 -2.58
CA ASN A 157 15.06 -1.23 -2.83
C ASN A 157 15.30 0.00 -3.73
N ASP A 158 14.25 0.59 -4.30
CA ASP A 158 14.31 1.72 -5.23
C ASP A 158 13.17 2.71 -4.96
N LEU A 159 13.13 3.21 -3.73
CA LEU A 159 12.08 4.11 -3.27
C LEU A 159 12.35 5.57 -3.68
N PRO A 160 11.31 6.30 -4.10
CA PRO A 160 11.43 7.73 -4.36
C PRO A 160 11.65 8.50 -3.04
N GLN A 161 12.03 9.78 -3.15
CA GLN A 161 12.09 10.67 -1.99
C GLN A 161 10.72 10.82 -1.32
N THR A 162 9.66 10.94 -2.13
CA THR A 162 8.26 10.98 -1.72
C THR A 162 7.45 10.21 -2.76
N SER A 163 6.45 9.46 -2.31
CA SER A 163 5.55 8.69 -3.16
C SER A 163 4.33 9.52 -3.59
N GLN A 164 4.00 10.58 -2.85
CA GLN A 164 2.88 11.47 -3.15
C GLN A 164 3.26 12.95 -3.00
N ASP A 165 2.45 13.84 -3.59
CA ASP A 165 2.60 15.28 -3.42
C ASP A 165 2.13 15.72 -2.03
N ASN A 166 2.81 16.71 -1.44
CA ASN A 166 2.53 17.21 -0.08
C ASN A 166 2.63 16.12 1.01
N GLN A 167 3.42 15.08 0.78
CA GLN A 167 3.81 14.13 1.83
C GLN A 167 4.68 14.83 2.89
N TYR A 168 4.39 14.61 4.17
CA TYR A 168 5.14 15.21 5.29
C TYR A 168 6.59 14.71 5.34
N GLY A 169 6.76 13.40 5.33
CA GLY A 169 8.03 12.73 5.54
C GLY A 169 8.72 12.30 4.24
N THR A 170 9.43 11.18 4.30
CA THR A 170 10.14 10.61 3.15
C THR A 170 10.00 9.11 3.07
N ASN A 171 10.01 8.57 1.84
CA ASN A 171 10.18 7.15 1.57
C ASN A 171 11.65 6.75 1.35
N LYS A 172 12.58 7.71 1.26
CA LYS A 172 14.03 7.44 1.15
C LYS A 172 14.70 7.48 2.53
N CYS A 173 14.29 6.55 3.40
CA CYS A 173 14.61 6.59 4.82
C CYS A 173 16.09 6.35 5.18
N GLY A 174 16.89 5.81 4.25
CA GLY A 174 18.22 5.33 4.56
C GLY A 174 18.19 4.18 5.57
N THR A 175 19.28 3.97 6.30
CA THR A 175 19.40 2.86 7.26
C THR A 175 19.59 3.31 8.70
N ALA A 176 19.98 4.56 8.95
CA ALA A 176 20.27 5.04 10.31
C ALA A 176 18.97 5.37 11.05
N SER A 177 18.71 4.70 12.16
CA SER A 177 17.56 5.01 13.01
C SER A 177 17.82 6.26 13.84
N SER A 178 16.78 7.09 13.97
CA SER A 178 16.79 8.31 14.80
C SER A 178 15.39 8.57 15.33
N GLN A 179 15.28 9.06 16.57
CA GLN A 179 14.00 9.46 17.17
C GLN A 179 13.39 10.71 16.50
N THR A 180 14.15 11.40 15.66
CA THR A 180 13.68 12.52 14.83
C THR A 180 13.47 12.14 13.37
N SER A 181 13.52 10.85 13.03
CA SER A 181 13.30 10.40 11.65
C SER A 181 11.88 10.73 11.20
N ASN A 182 11.76 11.19 9.95
CA ASN A 182 10.49 11.40 9.25
C ASN A 182 10.25 10.31 8.19
N CYS A 183 10.78 9.11 8.40
CA CYS A 183 10.52 7.97 7.52
C CYS A 183 9.04 7.58 7.56
N GLN A 184 8.42 7.38 6.39
CA GLN A 184 7.02 6.93 6.26
C GLN A 184 6.92 5.55 5.58
N ASN A 185 7.93 4.71 5.77
CA ASN A 185 7.87 3.29 5.40
C ASN A 185 7.71 2.43 6.65
N ALA A 186 6.70 1.58 6.68
CA ALA A 186 6.47 0.60 7.72
C ALA A 186 6.74 -0.82 7.21
N TYR A 187 6.99 -1.73 8.14
CA TYR A 187 7.30 -3.12 7.85
C TYR A 187 6.52 -4.01 8.80
N LEU A 188 5.94 -5.11 8.32
CA LEU A 188 5.22 -6.10 9.13
C LEU A 188 5.73 -7.51 8.80
N ASN A 189 6.57 -8.08 9.67
CA ASN A 189 7.22 -9.38 9.43
C ASN A 189 7.02 -10.38 10.57
N SER A 190 7.04 -9.93 11.83
CA SER A 190 6.83 -10.75 13.02
C SER A 190 6.59 -9.86 14.25
N ALA A 191 6.26 -10.45 15.39
CA ALA A 191 6.17 -9.76 16.68
C ALA A 191 7.49 -9.04 17.06
N GLU A 192 8.64 -9.49 16.55
CA GLU A 192 9.94 -8.87 16.78
C GLU A 192 10.37 -7.91 15.68
N ASP A 193 9.72 -7.91 14.52
CA ASP A 193 10.05 -7.09 13.35
C ASP A 193 8.77 -6.50 12.75
N PHE A 194 8.31 -5.42 13.36
CA PHE A 194 7.19 -4.65 12.87
C PHE A 194 7.41 -3.15 13.09
N CYS A 195 6.57 -2.35 12.46
CA CYS A 195 6.49 -0.91 12.68
C CYS A 195 5.05 -0.51 12.95
N LEU A 196 4.89 0.65 13.60
CA LEU A 196 3.65 1.38 13.79
C LEU A 196 3.82 2.78 13.23
N PHE A 197 2.77 3.35 12.67
CA PHE A 197 2.72 4.77 12.35
C PHE A 197 2.26 5.55 13.59
N GLY A 198 2.95 6.65 13.89
CA GLY A 198 2.61 7.49 15.03
C GLY A 198 3.05 8.95 14.85
N PRO A 199 2.67 9.85 15.76
CA PRO A 199 2.86 11.28 15.58
C PRO A 199 4.33 11.67 15.45
N PRO A 200 4.67 12.61 14.55
CA PRO A 200 6.04 13.11 14.44
C PRO A 200 6.46 13.92 15.67
N ASN A 201 5.52 14.59 16.34
CA ASN A 201 5.77 15.51 17.46
C ASN A 201 5.19 14.96 18.77
N PRO A 202 5.88 15.14 19.92
CA PRO A 202 5.39 14.71 21.24
C PRO A 202 4.00 15.25 21.59
N ASP A 203 3.32 14.55 22.49
CA ASP A 203 2.04 14.94 23.08
C ASP A 203 0.96 15.32 22.05
N SER A 204 0.91 14.60 20.93
CA SER A 204 -0.04 14.83 19.84
C SER A 204 -1.13 13.76 19.81
N THR A 205 -2.36 14.15 19.46
CA THR A 205 -3.44 13.18 19.19
C THR A 205 -3.17 12.50 17.86
N ILE A 206 -3.59 11.23 17.73
CA ILE A 206 -3.53 10.52 16.45
C ILE A 206 -4.41 11.22 15.43
N GLY A 207 -5.67 11.52 15.77
CA GLY A 207 -6.65 12.15 14.88
C GLY A 207 -6.19 13.47 14.25
N ASP A 208 -5.39 14.29 14.96
CA ASP A 208 -4.87 15.55 14.40
C ASP A 208 -3.59 15.36 13.56
N THR A 209 -2.92 14.21 13.67
CA THR A 209 -1.61 13.95 13.04
C THR A 209 -1.61 12.80 12.05
N GLU A 210 -2.77 12.22 11.73
CA GLU A 210 -2.91 11.04 10.86
C GLU A 210 -2.18 11.19 9.52
N TYR A 211 -2.34 12.37 8.89
CA TYR A 211 -1.73 12.68 7.60
C TYR A 211 -0.19 12.75 7.66
N GLU A 212 0.37 13.13 8.81
CA GLU A 212 1.81 13.40 9.02
C GLU A 212 2.52 12.26 9.76
N ALA A 213 1.81 11.21 10.15
CA ALA A 213 2.35 10.11 10.93
C ALA A 213 3.62 9.51 10.29
N VAL A 214 4.57 9.12 11.15
CA VAL A 214 5.89 8.58 10.79
C VAL A 214 6.10 7.22 11.43
N SER A 215 7.02 6.45 10.86
CA SER A 215 7.23 5.05 11.22
C SER A 215 8.12 4.88 12.47
N TRP A 216 7.63 4.08 13.41
CA TRP A 216 8.28 3.61 14.62
C TRP A 216 8.43 2.09 14.56
N CYS A 217 9.65 1.57 14.49
CA CYS A 217 9.89 0.14 14.32
C CYS A 217 10.54 -0.51 15.52
N THR A 218 10.26 -1.80 15.73
CA THR A 218 11.01 -2.64 16.68
C THR A 218 12.43 -2.94 16.20
N LYS A 219 12.70 -2.74 14.90
CA LYS A 219 14.05 -2.86 14.33
C LYS A 219 14.71 -1.52 14.06
N SER A 220 15.97 -1.39 14.47
CA SER A 220 16.87 -0.36 13.93
C SER A 220 17.45 -0.81 12.59
N GLY A 221 17.99 0.11 11.78
CA GLY A 221 18.54 -0.24 10.47
C GLY A 221 17.60 0.04 9.29
N ARG A 222 16.37 0.52 9.57
CA ARG A 222 15.33 0.84 8.57
C ARG A 222 15.24 2.33 8.23
N GLY A 223 16.08 3.16 8.85
CA GLY A 223 15.99 4.62 8.71
C GLY A 223 14.84 5.25 9.50
N THR A 224 14.08 4.46 10.25
CA THR A 224 12.88 4.83 11.01
C THR A 224 13.20 5.25 12.44
N ARG A 225 12.19 5.73 13.17
CA ARG A 225 12.26 5.79 14.64
C ARG A 225 12.25 4.37 15.18
N THR A 226 12.80 4.18 16.38
CA THR A 226 12.70 2.90 17.08
C THR A 226 11.70 3.00 18.21
N ILE A 227 10.84 1.99 18.34
CA ILE A 227 9.89 1.89 19.47
C ILE A 227 10.71 1.79 20.77
N PRO A 228 10.58 2.73 21.72
CA PRO A 228 11.39 2.71 22.93
C PRO A 228 11.15 1.46 23.78
N ASP A 229 12.21 0.95 24.40
CA ASP A 229 12.09 -0.23 25.27
C ASP A 229 11.08 0.01 26.40
N GLY A 230 10.28 -1.02 26.64
CA GLY A 230 9.20 -0.99 27.62
C GLY A 230 7.97 -0.18 27.20
N ALA A 231 7.90 0.36 25.97
CA ALA A 231 6.63 0.86 25.40
C ALA A 231 5.65 -0.31 25.20
N LEU A 232 6.11 -1.41 24.60
CA LEU A 232 5.28 -2.59 24.34
C LEU A 232 5.12 -3.43 25.61
N LYS A 233 3.88 -3.77 25.96
CA LYS A 233 3.52 -4.60 27.12
C LYS A 233 2.88 -5.93 26.72
N GLY A 234 2.38 -6.04 25.50
CA GLY A 234 2.00 -7.30 24.85
C GLY A 234 2.03 -7.11 23.33
N VAL A 235 2.42 -8.15 22.60
CA VAL A 235 2.49 -8.16 21.14
C VAL A 235 2.08 -9.54 20.62
N HIS A 236 1.04 -9.58 19.82
CA HIS A 236 0.57 -10.79 19.18
C HIS A 236 0.61 -10.59 17.66
N PHE A 237 1.42 -11.39 16.99
CA PHE A 237 1.54 -11.35 15.53
C PHE A 237 0.87 -12.57 14.91
N LEU A 238 0.02 -12.34 13.91
CA LEU A 238 -0.62 -13.39 13.12
C LEU A 238 -0.17 -13.34 11.66
N ARG A 239 0.09 -14.52 11.13
CA ARG A 239 0.19 -14.79 9.70
C ARG A 239 -1.03 -15.56 9.25
N THR A 240 -1.71 -15.05 8.22
CA THR A 240 -2.83 -15.74 7.57
C THR A 240 -2.52 -15.97 6.09
N PRO A 241 -3.37 -16.71 5.34
CA PRO A 241 -3.23 -16.83 3.90
C PRO A 241 -3.27 -15.50 3.14
N ASP A 242 -4.06 -14.53 3.59
CA ASP A 242 -4.31 -13.29 2.82
C ASP A 242 -3.79 -12.01 3.49
N TYR A 243 -3.47 -12.03 4.78
CA TYR A 243 -2.94 -10.87 5.50
C TYR A 243 -1.99 -11.24 6.64
N VAL A 244 -1.21 -10.25 7.08
CA VAL A 244 -0.53 -10.27 8.38
C VAL A 244 -1.14 -9.23 9.28
N GLN A 245 -1.10 -9.46 10.58
CA GLN A 245 -1.43 -8.42 11.56
C GLN A 245 -0.56 -8.51 12.80
N VAL A 246 -0.39 -7.37 13.45
CA VAL A 246 0.16 -7.27 14.79
C VAL A 246 -0.84 -6.54 15.68
N THR A 247 -1.11 -7.07 16.86
CA THR A 247 -1.99 -6.47 17.86
C THR A 247 -1.27 -6.40 19.19
N GLY A 248 -1.63 -5.46 20.06
CA GLY A 248 -0.98 -5.36 21.34
C GLY A 248 -1.42 -4.19 22.20
N VAL A 249 -0.80 -4.13 23.38
CA VAL A 249 -1.03 -3.11 24.40
C VAL A 249 0.29 -2.56 24.88
N GLY A 250 0.29 -1.30 25.34
CA GLY A 250 1.52 -0.59 25.65
C GLY A 250 1.35 0.69 26.44
N ASP A 251 2.49 1.32 26.71
CA ASP A 251 2.63 2.73 27.06
C ASP A 251 3.07 3.47 25.78
N LEU A 252 2.10 3.80 24.93
CA LEU A 252 2.34 4.34 23.59
C LEU A 252 2.47 5.86 23.58
N THR A 253 2.39 6.51 24.75
CA THR A 253 2.85 7.91 24.88
C THR A 253 4.34 8.04 24.58
N LYS A 254 5.09 6.92 24.67
CA LYS A 254 6.49 6.83 24.22
C LYS A 254 6.68 6.91 22.71
N LEU A 255 5.61 6.81 21.92
CA LEU A 255 5.59 7.03 20.47
C LEU A 255 5.04 8.42 20.13
N ASN A 256 5.14 9.37 21.08
CA ASN A 256 4.64 10.74 20.99
C ASN A 256 3.13 10.92 21.07
N ILE A 257 2.37 9.87 21.36
CA ILE A 257 0.91 9.95 21.47
C ILE A 257 0.54 10.67 22.77
N LEU A 258 -0.44 11.59 22.70
CA LEU A 258 -0.97 12.28 23.86
C LEU A 258 -1.59 11.28 24.84
N LYS A 259 -1.24 11.40 26.11
CA LYS A 259 -1.86 10.57 27.16
C LYS A 259 -3.37 10.82 27.24
N GLY A 260 -4.14 9.73 27.26
CA GLY A 260 -5.61 9.76 27.27
C GLY A 260 -6.23 9.95 25.88
N ASP A 261 -5.44 9.96 24.81
CA ASP A 261 -5.95 9.95 23.44
C ASP A 261 -6.68 8.63 23.17
N ALA A 262 -7.91 8.72 22.64
CA ALA A 262 -8.72 7.55 22.31
C ALA A 262 -8.20 6.80 21.08
N GLY A 263 -7.29 7.43 20.33
CA GLY A 263 -6.68 6.90 19.12
C GLY A 263 -7.39 7.34 17.85
N GLY A 264 -6.96 6.77 16.72
CA GLY A 264 -7.52 7.02 15.39
C GLY A 264 -7.16 5.89 14.41
N GLU A 265 -7.65 6.02 13.18
CA GLU A 265 -7.33 5.10 12.08
C GLU A 265 -6.28 5.70 11.16
N LEU A 266 -5.30 4.89 10.80
CA LEU A 266 -4.30 5.15 9.78
C LEU A 266 -4.48 4.10 8.69
N ASP A 267 -4.55 4.50 7.43
CA ASP A 267 -4.80 3.60 6.31
C ASP A 267 -4.22 4.14 4.99
N ASN A 268 -4.29 3.34 3.92
CA ASN A 268 -3.88 3.74 2.57
C ASN A 268 -4.99 4.45 1.74
N ARG A 269 -6.14 4.75 2.37
CA ARG A 269 -7.43 5.10 1.74
C ARG A 269 -8.16 6.29 2.36
N GLY A 270 -7.48 7.16 3.11
CA GLY A 270 -8.05 8.33 3.80
C GLY A 270 -9.03 9.18 2.96
N ALA A 271 -9.81 10.06 3.59
CA ALA A 271 -10.98 10.70 2.99
C ALA A 271 -10.76 11.35 1.60
N ASP A 272 -9.60 11.94 1.34
CA ASP A 272 -9.22 12.56 0.05
C ASP A 272 -8.61 11.58 -0.99
N GLY A 273 -8.42 10.32 -0.59
CA GLY A 273 -7.86 9.22 -1.37
C GLY A 273 -6.35 9.11 -1.31
N ARG A 274 -5.66 9.89 -0.47
CA ARG A 274 -4.19 9.89 -0.31
C ARG A 274 -3.66 8.90 0.72
N GLY A 275 -4.53 8.42 1.61
CA GLY A 275 -4.11 7.66 2.79
C GLY A 275 -3.65 8.58 3.92
N ASN A 276 -3.62 8.02 5.11
CA ASN A 276 -3.24 8.63 6.36
C ASN A 276 -2.28 7.66 7.08
N PRO A 277 -0.95 7.87 7.06
CA PRO A 277 -0.25 9.01 6.48
C PRO A 277 -0.23 9.01 4.95
N ALA A 278 -0.32 10.21 4.38
CA ALA A 278 -0.18 10.38 2.94
C ALA A 278 1.23 9.94 2.50
N GLY A 279 1.28 9.06 1.50
CA GLY A 279 2.53 8.47 1.03
C GLY A 279 3.17 7.45 1.99
N GLY A 280 2.42 6.97 2.99
CA GLY A 280 2.79 5.81 3.80
C GLY A 280 2.89 4.55 2.94
N LEU A 281 4.02 3.84 3.05
CA LEU A 281 4.26 2.58 2.32
C LEU A 281 4.51 1.44 3.32
N VAL A 282 3.80 0.33 3.17
CA VAL A 282 3.93 -0.84 4.05
C VAL A 282 4.55 -2.00 3.29
N TYR A 283 5.54 -2.65 3.90
CA TYR A 283 6.23 -3.79 3.29
C TYR A 283 6.26 -4.99 4.23
N GLY A 284 6.50 -6.17 3.67
CA GLY A 284 6.81 -7.34 4.48
C GLY A 284 7.33 -8.51 3.67
N ASN A 285 7.76 -9.53 4.39
CA ASN A 285 8.42 -10.70 3.84
C ASN A 285 7.54 -11.96 3.84
N THR A 286 6.36 -11.90 4.43
CA THR A 286 5.46 -13.06 4.59
C THR A 286 4.96 -13.59 3.24
N PHE A 287 4.56 -12.69 2.36
CA PHE A 287 4.01 -13.03 1.04
C PHE A 287 5.02 -12.92 -0.12
N GLY A 288 6.29 -12.67 0.20
CA GLY A 288 7.38 -12.48 -0.75
C GLY A 288 8.42 -11.51 -0.19
N ASP A 289 9.68 -11.62 -0.63
CA ASP A 289 10.79 -10.81 -0.09
C ASP A 289 10.64 -9.32 -0.44
N GLY A 290 10.46 -8.48 0.59
CA GLY A 290 10.31 -7.04 0.42
C GLY A 290 9.05 -6.61 -0.34
N THR A 291 7.99 -7.40 -0.25
CA THR A 291 6.71 -7.15 -0.95
C THR A 291 6.03 -5.92 -0.37
N GLN A 292 5.49 -5.04 -1.22
CA GLN A 292 4.62 -3.97 -0.77
C GLN A 292 3.21 -4.52 -0.47
N TYR A 293 2.67 -4.18 0.69
CA TYR A 293 1.27 -4.44 1.03
C TYR A 293 0.46 -3.19 0.71
N HIS A 294 -0.41 -3.30 -0.29
CA HIS A 294 -1.08 -2.14 -0.88
C HIS A 294 -2.35 -1.74 -0.14
N GLU A 295 -2.97 -2.66 0.60
CA GLU A 295 -4.12 -2.39 1.47
C GLU A 295 -3.73 -2.69 2.90
N TRP A 296 -3.94 -1.73 3.79
CA TRP A 296 -3.59 -1.87 5.20
C TRP A 296 -4.37 -0.86 6.04
N THR A 297 -4.58 -1.21 7.30
CA THR A 297 -5.22 -0.33 8.31
C THR A 297 -4.53 -0.55 9.65
N GLU A 298 -4.29 0.55 10.35
CA GLU A 298 -3.71 0.62 11.68
C GLU A 298 -4.63 1.45 12.59
N PHE A 299 -4.97 0.91 13.75
CA PHE A 299 -5.58 1.69 14.82
C PHE A 299 -4.60 1.75 15.96
N ILE A 300 -4.41 2.94 16.52
CA ILE A 300 -3.46 3.15 17.59
C ILE A 300 -3.97 4.24 18.54
N SER A 301 -3.82 4.01 19.84
CA SER A 301 -4.13 4.95 20.92
C SER A 301 -2.93 5.09 21.86
N ASP A 302 -3.10 5.73 23.01
CA ASP A 302 -2.05 5.79 24.02
C ASP A 302 -1.75 4.44 24.72
N THR A 303 -2.65 3.47 24.58
CA THR A 303 -2.65 2.22 25.37
C THR A 303 -2.72 0.95 24.54
N GLU A 304 -3.18 1.01 23.29
CA GLU A 304 -3.31 -0.16 22.42
C GLU A 304 -2.99 0.15 20.97
N PHE A 305 -2.67 -0.90 20.22
CA PHE A 305 -2.41 -0.81 18.79
C PHE A 305 -2.82 -2.10 18.08
N CYS A 306 -3.15 -1.96 16.81
CA CYS A 306 -3.37 -3.05 15.90
C CYS A 306 -3.09 -2.58 14.48
N PHE A 307 -2.38 -3.38 13.70
CA PHE A 307 -2.00 -3.05 12.35
C PHE A 307 -2.12 -4.30 11.50
N ARG A 308 -3.01 -4.26 10.50
CA ARG A 308 -3.21 -5.33 9.51
C ARG A 308 -2.79 -4.86 8.13
N ALA A 309 -2.09 -5.72 7.40
CA ALA A 309 -1.75 -5.49 6.00
C ALA A 309 -2.15 -6.69 5.15
N CYS A 310 -2.93 -6.41 4.11
CA CYS A 310 -3.67 -7.39 3.33
C CYS A 310 -3.16 -7.48 1.90
N THR A 311 -3.36 -8.66 1.33
CA THR A 311 -2.93 -9.01 -0.01
C THR A 311 -4.00 -9.86 -0.71
N GLY A 312 -3.79 -10.14 -1.99
CA GLY A 312 -4.72 -10.94 -2.78
C GLY A 312 -6.02 -10.20 -3.13
N GLY A 313 -6.93 -10.94 -3.77
CA GLY A 313 -8.13 -10.36 -4.37
C GLY A 313 -9.14 -9.79 -3.37
N ASP A 314 -9.05 -10.15 -2.09
CA ASP A 314 -9.90 -9.65 -1.01
C ASP A 314 -9.19 -8.62 -0.13
N ALA A 315 -8.05 -8.07 -0.56
CA ALA A 315 -7.25 -7.17 0.27
C ALA A 315 -8.04 -5.96 0.81
N THR A 316 -8.86 -5.32 -0.02
CA THR A 316 -9.70 -4.16 0.39
C THR A 316 -10.85 -4.54 1.32
N VAL A 317 -11.27 -5.81 1.30
CA VAL A 317 -12.31 -6.36 2.17
C VAL A 317 -11.73 -6.74 3.52
N ASN A 318 -10.54 -7.35 3.52
CA ASN A 318 -9.83 -7.79 4.73
C ASN A 318 -9.15 -6.64 5.49
N CYS A 319 -8.83 -5.54 4.81
CA CYS A 319 -8.29 -4.28 5.34
C CYS A 319 -9.22 -3.13 4.96
N ASN A 320 -10.46 -3.18 5.45
CA ASN A 320 -11.47 -2.16 5.19
C ASN A 320 -11.18 -0.88 6.00
N HIS A 321 -11.59 0.27 5.47
CA HIS A 321 -11.21 1.62 5.90
C HIS A 321 -12.44 2.54 6.08
N ILE A 322 -13.57 1.96 6.51
CA ILE A 322 -14.86 2.66 6.68
C ILE A 322 -15.40 2.53 8.12
N TYR A 323 -14.61 1.96 9.02
CA TYR A 323 -14.98 1.59 10.38
C TYR A 323 -14.08 2.28 11.42
N ASP A 324 -13.71 3.52 11.10
CA ASP A 324 -12.67 4.33 11.72
C ASP A 324 -12.88 4.56 13.22
N VAL A 325 -14.14 4.57 13.69
CA VAL A 325 -14.46 4.82 15.12
C VAL A 325 -14.65 3.55 15.94
N MET A 326 -14.47 2.38 15.33
CA MET A 326 -14.71 1.09 15.99
C MET A 326 -13.52 0.58 16.82
N GLY A 327 -12.31 1.06 16.49
CA GLY A 327 -11.08 0.73 17.22
C GLY A 327 -10.58 -0.70 17.03
N CYS A 328 -9.53 -1.05 17.77
CA CYS A 328 -8.75 -2.27 17.52
C CYS A 328 -9.51 -3.57 17.71
N TYR A 329 -10.18 -3.73 18.86
CA TYR A 329 -10.88 -4.97 19.18
C TYR A 329 -12.00 -5.32 18.21
N TRP A 330 -12.57 -4.32 17.54
CA TRP A 330 -13.66 -4.53 16.60
C TRP A 330 -13.17 -4.74 15.17
N ASN A 331 -12.22 -3.92 14.70
CA ASN A 331 -11.69 -4.04 13.35
C ASN A 331 -10.72 -5.21 13.18
N ILE A 332 -9.87 -5.46 14.17
CA ILE A 332 -8.78 -6.45 14.12
C ILE A 332 -8.87 -7.33 15.38
N PRO A 333 -9.87 -8.24 15.48
CA PRO A 333 -10.02 -9.11 16.63
C PRO A 333 -8.83 -10.08 16.74
N ALA A 334 -8.21 -10.14 17.92
CA ALA A 334 -7.04 -10.97 18.19
C ALA A 334 -6.75 -11.05 19.69
N ASN A 335 -5.58 -11.58 20.06
CA ASN A 335 -5.06 -11.49 21.41
C ASN A 335 -4.43 -10.10 21.68
N TYR A 336 -4.87 -9.44 22.75
CA TYR A 336 -4.33 -8.16 23.25
C TYR A 336 -3.80 -8.28 24.68
N GLY A 337 -3.52 -9.51 25.13
CA GLY A 337 -3.11 -9.79 26.50
C GLY A 337 -1.78 -9.13 26.87
N ALA A 338 -1.78 -8.33 27.93
CA ALA A 338 -0.55 -7.85 28.54
C ALA A 338 0.31 -9.03 29.04
N GLY A 339 1.62 -8.95 28.81
CA GLY A 339 2.57 -10.03 29.10
C GLY A 339 2.61 -11.14 28.05
N VAL A 340 1.73 -11.11 27.03
CA VAL A 340 1.78 -12.04 25.91
C VAL A 340 2.65 -11.45 24.81
N PHE A 341 3.66 -12.21 24.39
CA PHE A 341 4.44 -11.91 23.21
C PHE A 341 4.54 -13.18 22.38
N GLU A 342 3.98 -13.20 21.18
CA GLU A 342 3.95 -14.43 20.37
C GLU A 342 3.80 -14.17 18.87
N ASN A 343 4.27 -15.14 18.09
CA ASN A 343 4.00 -15.26 16.67
C ASN A 343 3.14 -16.50 16.43
N CYS A 344 2.02 -16.38 15.73
CA CYS A 344 1.18 -17.51 15.36
C CYS A 344 0.85 -17.50 13.86
N ASP A 345 0.46 -18.66 13.36
CA ASP A 345 -0.34 -18.77 12.14
C ASP A 345 -1.82 -18.65 12.52
N ALA A 346 -2.67 -18.23 11.59
CA ALA A 346 -4.13 -18.19 11.80
C ALA A 346 -4.90 -18.37 10.48
N ASP A 347 -6.17 -18.73 10.61
CA ASP A 347 -7.12 -18.58 9.50
C ASP A 347 -7.45 -17.09 9.29
N ASN A 348 -8.04 -16.76 8.13
CA ASN A 348 -8.58 -15.41 7.95
C ASN A 348 -9.80 -15.20 8.86
N ASP A 349 -9.91 -13.99 9.40
CA ASP A 349 -11.09 -13.50 10.08
C ASP A 349 -12.28 -13.34 9.13
N LEU A 350 -13.46 -13.24 9.72
CA LEU A 350 -14.61 -12.72 9.01
C LEU A 350 -14.35 -11.24 8.63
N PRO A 351 -14.67 -10.82 7.40
CA PRO A 351 -14.49 -9.43 6.98
C PRO A 351 -15.21 -8.42 7.87
N MET A 352 -14.58 -7.27 8.10
CA MET A 352 -15.13 -6.21 8.95
C MET A 352 -16.54 -5.80 8.49
N GLY A 353 -17.49 -5.82 9.44
CA GLY A 353 -18.89 -5.45 9.22
C GLY A 353 -19.73 -6.44 8.42
N VAL A 354 -19.22 -7.63 8.08
CA VAL A 354 -19.98 -8.64 7.33
C VAL A 354 -20.55 -9.70 8.27
N TYR A 355 -21.87 -9.64 8.51
CA TYR A 355 -22.60 -10.57 9.37
C TYR A 355 -23.51 -11.47 8.53
N GLY A 356 -23.00 -12.66 8.21
CA GLY A 356 -23.69 -13.62 7.36
C GLY A 356 -23.81 -13.09 5.93
N THR A 357 -25.04 -12.76 5.51
CA THR A 357 -25.32 -12.16 4.18
C THR A 357 -25.54 -10.64 4.24
N SER A 358 -25.43 -10.05 5.43
CA SER A 358 -25.65 -8.62 5.65
C SER A 358 -24.34 -7.87 5.88
N THR A 359 -24.31 -6.60 5.46
CA THR A 359 -23.22 -5.67 5.77
C THR A 359 -23.75 -4.59 6.68
N TRP A 360 -23.10 -4.42 7.83
CA TRP A 360 -23.34 -3.31 8.74
C TRP A 360 -22.42 -2.14 8.37
N TYR A 361 -22.88 -0.91 8.59
CA TYR A 361 -22.11 0.30 8.35
C TYR A 361 -22.02 1.13 9.62
N GLN A 362 -20.87 1.77 9.84
CA GLN A 362 -20.64 2.62 11.00
C GLN A 362 -21.74 3.67 11.19
N GLY A 363 -22.14 3.87 12.44
CA GLY A 363 -23.19 4.83 12.82
C GLY A 363 -24.62 4.27 12.78
N VAL A 364 -24.81 3.02 12.34
CA VAL A 364 -26.12 2.35 12.36
C VAL A 364 -26.34 1.64 13.71
N SER A 365 -27.53 1.83 14.30
CA SER A 365 -27.90 1.21 15.59
C SER A 365 -28.84 0.00 15.41
N PRO A 366 -28.66 -1.09 16.18
CA PRO A 366 -27.58 -1.30 17.14
C PRO A 366 -26.24 -1.60 16.45
N THR A 367 -25.15 -1.14 17.05
CA THR A 367 -23.81 -1.56 16.67
C THR A 367 -23.64 -3.05 17.03
N PRO A 368 -23.29 -3.93 16.08
CA PRO A 368 -23.10 -5.34 16.34
C PRO A 368 -21.80 -5.58 17.15
N PRO A 369 -21.72 -6.70 17.89
CA PRO A 369 -20.49 -7.08 18.56
C PRO A 369 -19.36 -7.33 17.55
N PRO A 370 -18.09 -7.20 17.97
CA PRO A 370 -16.95 -7.53 17.12
C PRO A 370 -17.03 -8.99 16.66
N HIS A 371 -16.46 -9.30 15.49
CA HIS A 371 -16.29 -10.68 15.09
C HIS A 371 -15.38 -11.42 16.08
N PRO A 372 -15.60 -12.73 16.33
CA PRO A 372 -14.63 -13.52 17.06
C PRO A 372 -13.32 -13.56 16.28
N ALA A 373 -12.20 -13.52 16.99
CA ALA A 373 -10.90 -13.79 16.38
C ALA A 373 -10.89 -15.20 15.77
N ALA A 374 -10.33 -15.32 14.57
CA ALA A 374 -10.13 -16.61 13.92
C ALA A 374 -9.23 -17.53 14.75
N SER A 375 -9.30 -18.83 14.46
CA SER A 375 -8.43 -19.83 15.09
C SER A 375 -6.97 -19.52 14.80
N SER A 376 -6.18 -19.37 15.86
CA SER A 376 -4.73 -19.33 15.79
C SER A 376 -4.12 -20.72 16.02
N SER A 377 -2.94 -20.95 15.44
CA SER A 377 -2.19 -22.19 15.50
C SER A 377 -0.69 -21.92 15.44
N ASN A 378 0.14 -22.94 15.73
CA ASN A 378 1.60 -22.84 15.70
C ASN A 378 2.18 -21.66 16.50
N CYS A 379 1.49 -21.22 17.56
CA CYS A 379 1.90 -20.08 18.37
C CYS A 379 3.24 -20.33 19.06
N GLN A 380 4.17 -19.42 18.85
CA GLN A 380 5.50 -19.41 19.43
C GLN A 380 5.63 -18.20 20.35
N ALA A 381 5.63 -18.47 21.66
CA ALA A 381 5.89 -17.45 22.66
C ALA A 381 7.34 -16.94 22.56
N ILE A 382 7.51 -15.64 22.71
CA ILE A 382 8.81 -14.98 22.83
C ILE A 382 8.87 -14.24 24.18
N PRO A 383 10.06 -14.02 24.77
CA PRO A 383 10.13 -13.46 26.12
C PRO A 383 9.68 -11.99 26.20
N THR A 384 10.03 -11.21 25.18
CA THR A 384 9.76 -9.77 25.10
C THR A 384 10.06 -9.28 23.68
N VAL A 385 9.61 -8.06 23.37
CA VAL A 385 9.98 -7.31 22.18
C VAL A 385 10.82 -6.11 22.60
N ALA A 386 12.04 -6.02 22.06
CA ALA A 386 12.98 -4.95 22.32
C ALA A 386 13.65 -4.49 21.02
N VAL A 387 14.22 -3.29 21.04
CA VAL A 387 14.90 -2.75 19.85
C VAL A 387 16.10 -3.63 19.48
N THR A 388 16.10 -4.14 18.25
CA THR A 388 17.22 -4.94 17.73
C THR A 388 17.59 -4.50 16.31
N PRO A 389 18.85 -4.63 15.87
CA PRO A 389 19.21 -4.30 14.50
C PRO A 389 18.53 -5.25 13.49
N THR A 390 18.19 -4.74 12.30
CA THR A 390 17.88 -5.61 11.16
C THR A 390 19.04 -6.58 10.91
N LYS A 391 18.73 -7.84 10.57
CA LYS A 391 19.75 -8.81 10.17
C LYS A 391 20.42 -8.27 8.91
N ARG A 392 21.70 -7.88 9.00
CA ARG A 392 22.49 -7.54 7.80
C ARG A 392 22.60 -8.79 6.95
N ASP A 393 22.09 -8.73 5.73
CA ASP A 393 22.20 -9.84 4.80
C ASP A 393 23.67 -10.00 4.35
N LEU A 394 24.41 -10.85 5.07
CA LEU A 394 25.84 -11.10 4.83
C LEU A 394 26.11 -11.69 3.42
N LYS A 395 25.06 -12.12 2.70
CA LYS A 395 25.17 -12.60 1.31
C LYS A 395 25.53 -11.50 0.31
N MET A 396 25.15 -10.24 0.55
CA MET A 396 25.51 -9.14 -0.36
C MET A 396 27.01 -8.83 -0.38
N ARG A 397 27.75 -9.12 0.70
CA ARG A 397 29.22 -8.96 0.71
C ARG A 397 29.95 -9.98 -0.17
N ARG A 398 29.37 -11.16 -0.44
CA ARG A 398 30.01 -12.16 -1.29
C ARG A 398 29.91 -11.87 -2.80
N LYS A 399 28.97 -11.03 -3.24
CA LYS A 399 28.85 -10.66 -4.67
C LYS A 399 29.77 -9.52 -5.12
N VAL A 400 30.41 -8.80 -4.19
CA VAL A 400 31.33 -7.69 -4.52
C VAL A 400 32.80 -8.13 -4.56
N VAL A 401 33.11 -9.39 -4.23
CA VAL A 401 34.47 -9.96 -4.30
C VAL A 401 34.48 -11.23 -5.14
N ALA A 402 34.10 -11.12 -6.42
CA ALA A 402 34.29 -12.20 -7.40
C ALA A 402 34.29 -11.67 -8.83
N SER A 403 35.37 -10.96 -9.21
CA SER A 403 35.86 -10.91 -10.60
C SER A 403 37.25 -10.27 -10.66
N ALA A 404 38.24 -10.93 -10.04
CA ALA A 404 39.60 -10.82 -10.55
C ALA A 404 39.70 -11.85 -11.69
N PHE A 405 39.74 -11.36 -12.93
CA PHE A 405 39.98 -12.19 -14.11
C PHE A 405 41.35 -12.87 -14.02
N PRO A 406 41.45 -14.21 -14.13
CA PRO A 406 42.73 -14.85 -14.38
C PRO A 406 43.01 -14.78 -15.88
N GLY A 407 44.03 -14.02 -16.30
CA GLY A 407 44.57 -14.17 -17.66
C GLY A 407 45.00 -12.92 -18.44
N ALA A 408 45.28 -11.78 -17.83
CA ALA A 408 45.97 -10.69 -18.52
C ALA A 408 47.48 -10.74 -18.20
N THR A 409 48.29 -11.25 -19.13
CA THR A 409 49.75 -11.13 -19.13
C THR A 409 50.15 -9.74 -19.65
N PRO A 410 51.21 -9.10 -19.12
CA PRO A 410 51.59 -7.75 -19.53
C PRO A 410 52.36 -7.77 -20.85
N MET A 411 51.97 -6.87 -21.77
CA MET A 411 52.87 -6.23 -22.74
C MET A 411 52.74 -4.72 -22.61
#